data_AF-A0A3B3SHJ0-F1
#
_entry.id   AF-A0A3B3SHJ0-F1
#
_cell.length_a   1.000
_cell.length_b   1.000
_cell.length_c   1.000
_cell.angle_alpha   90.00
_cell.angle_beta   90.00
_cell.angle_gamma   90.00
#
_symmetry.space_group_name_H-M   'P 1'
#
loop_
_entity.id
_entity.type
_entity.pdbx_description
1 polymer ?
#
loop_
_entity_poly.entity_id
_entity_poly.type
_entity_poly.pdbx_seq_one_letter_code
_entity_poly.pdbx_strand_id
1 'polypeptide(L)'
;MSKKKGRKRSSGELGDTLTPDPNNMVGMRIQHSWREKGALTKWKGTVLDRLTVNNSLFMVKYDGFDCVYGIELFKDARVSNLQVLTEKVVNNKIKVPHDAEELVGKAVEHLFEKEDGEKNEWRGMVLSRAPIMTNWYYITYEKDPVLYMYQLWDDYKDGDLRILPEAENKHLLPADRKPGEEIESLVGLLKSMILYECWSKNTLRTLMGTYVPALRTEEPHGQDQL
;
A
#
# COMPACT_ATOMS: atom_id res chain seq x y z
N MET A 1 -7.47 -29.18 56.71
CA MET A 1 -6.84 -29.47 55.40
C MET A 1 -7.89 -30.04 54.45
N SER A 2 -8.20 -29.32 53.36
CA SER A 2 -8.51 -29.83 52.01
C SER A 2 -9.29 -28.78 51.20
N LYS A 3 -8.55 -28.06 50.34
CA LYS A 3 -9.04 -27.19 49.27
C LYS A 3 -9.43 -28.04 48.05
N LYS A 4 -10.54 -27.73 47.39
CA LYS A 4 -10.76 -28.07 45.96
C LYS A 4 -11.69 -27.01 45.33
N LYS A 5 -11.09 -25.91 44.85
CA LYS A 5 -10.81 -25.59 43.43
C LYS A 5 -12.09 -25.39 42.60
N GLY A 6 -12.52 -24.14 42.53
CA GLY A 6 -13.45 -23.66 41.50
C GLY A 6 -12.85 -23.85 40.11
N ARG A 7 -13.64 -24.43 39.21
CA ARG A 7 -13.34 -24.55 37.78
C ARG A 7 -13.28 -23.14 37.19
N LYS A 8 -12.07 -22.66 36.90
CA LYS A 8 -11.88 -21.48 36.06
C LYS A 8 -12.09 -21.92 34.61
N ARG A 9 -13.22 -21.49 34.02
CA ARG A 9 -13.49 -21.60 32.58
C ARG A 9 -12.36 -20.90 31.83
N SER A 10 -11.63 -21.65 30.99
CA SER A 10 -10.66 -21.09 30.05
C SER A 10 -11.43 -20.32 28.98
N SER A 11 -11.39 -19.00 29.07
CA SER A 11 -11.96 -18.07 28.10
C SER A 11 -10.82 -17.37 27.38
N GLY A 12 -10.84 -17.42 26.05
CA GLY A 12 -10.11 -16.52 25.18
C GLY A 12 -8.89 -17.14 24.51
N GLU A 13 -9.07 -17.54 23.25
CA GLU A 13 -7.99 -17.65 22.27
C GLU A 13 -7.20 -16.33 22.27
N LEU A 14 -5.99 -16.36 22.81
CA LEU A 14 -5.01 -15.29 22.66
C LEU A 14 -4.43 -15.45 21.27
N GLY A 15 -4.85 -14.61 20.32
CA GLY A 15 -4.14 -14.49 19.05
C GLY A 15 -2.67 -14.17 19.33
N ASP A 16 -1.78 -15.06 18.88
CA ASP A 16 -0.34 -14.90 19.04
C ASP A 16 0.10 -13.59 18.39
N THR A 17 0.39 -12.59 19.23
CA THR A 17 0.87 -11.28 18.84
C THR A 17 2.27 -11.09 19.41
N LEU A 18 3.21 -10.67 18.57
CA LEU A 18 4.60 -10.49 18.95
C LEU A 18 4.90 -9.01 19.19
N THR A 19 5.87 -8.75 20.08
CA THR A 19 6.39 -7.40 20.32
C THR A 19 7.10 -6.88 19.07
N PRO A 20 6.78 -5.68 18.57
CA PRO A 20 7.42 -5.13 17.37
C PRO A 20 8.89 -4.76 17.63
N ASP A 21 9.81 -5.31 16.84
CA ASP A 21 11.23 -4.93 16.79
C ASP A 21 11.48 -4.10 15.52
N PRO A 22 11.86 -2.80 15.63
CA PRO A 22 12.10 -1.91 14.49
C PRO A 22 13.05 -2.44 13.41
N ASN A 23 13.95 -3.37 13.75
CA ASN A 23 14.92 -3.92 12.79
C ASN A 23 14.37 -5.10 11.97
N ASN A 24 13.28 -5.72 12.42
CA ASN A 24 12.70 -6.92 11.81
C ASN A 24 11.24 -6.71 11.37
N MET A 25 10.81 -5.45 11.20
CA MET A 25 9.43 -5.14 10.78
C MET A 25 9.17 -5.36 9.30
N VAL A 26 10.17 -5.24 8.43
CA VAL A 26 9.97 -5.30 6.97
C VAL A 26 9.47 -6.70 6.58
N GLY A 27 8.40 -6.74 5.79
CA GLY A 27 7.72 -7.98 5.41
C GLY A 27 6.71 -8.50 6.44
N MET A 28 6.61 -7.87 7.61
CA MET A 28 5.66 -8.29 8.65
C MET A 28 4.28 -7.67 8.45
N ARG A 29 3.27 -8.45 8.84
CA ARG A 29 1.90 -7.96 9.06
C ARG A 29 1.84 -7.25 10.39
N ILE A 30 1.21 -6.08 10.42
CA ILE A 30 1.09 -5.26 11.62
C ILE A 30 -0.36 -4.88 11.86
N GLN A 31 -0.67 -4.62 13.13
CA GLN A 31 -1.85 -3.88 13.50
C GLN A 31 -1.49 -2.76 14.47
N HIS A 32 -2.18 -1.64 14.38
CA HIS A 32 -2.08 -0.58 15.38
C HIS A 32 -3.39 0.20 15.46
N SER A 33 -3.50 1.02 16.49
CA SER A 33 -4.54 2.03 16.61
C SER A 33 -4.02 3.37 16.07
N TRP A 34 -4.91 4.15 15.47
CA TRP A 34 -4.66 5.50 14.96
C TRP A 34 -5.60 6.49 15.65
N ARG A 35 -5.05 7.55 16.21
CA ARG A 35 -5.82 8.60 16.88
C ARG A 35 -5.79 9.88 16.08
N GLU A 36 -6.96 10.37 15.69
CA GLU A 36 -7.08 11.63 14.97
C GLU A 36 -8.38 12.35 15.33
N LYS A 37 -8.26 13.65 15.67
CA LYS A 37 -9.39 14.52 16.05
C LYS A 37 -10.34 13.88 17.09
N GLY A 38 -9.77 13.10 18.01
CA GLY A 38 -10.50 12.39 19.07
C GLY A 38 -11.01 10.99 18.69
N ALA A 39 -11.11 10.66 17.40
CA ALA A 39 -11.47 9.32 16.93
C ALA A 39 -10.29 8.35 17.07
N LEU A 40 -10.58 7.11 17.45
CA LEU A 40 -9.61 6.02 17.54
C LEU A 40 -10.02 4.90 16.57
N THR A 41 -9.23 4.67 15.54
CA THR A 41 -9.48 3.63 14.52
C THR A 41 -8.41 2.54 14.60
N LYS A 42 -8.73 1.32 14.17
CA LYS A 42 -7.77 0.22 14.08
C LYS A 42 -7.38 -0.02 12.64
N TRP A 43 -6.09 -0.21 12.40
CA TRP A 43 -5.50 -0.38 11.08
C TRP A 43 -4.68 -1.66 11.05
N LYS A 44 -4.77 -2.38 9.93
CA LYS A 44 -3.97 -3.56 9.63
C LYS A 44 -3.29 -3.37 8.30
N GLY A 45 -2.05 -3.79 8.20
CA GLY A 45 -1.26 -3.58 6.99
C GLY A 45 0.01 -4.41 6.96
N THR A 46 0.73 -4.29 5.86
CA THR A 46 2.00 -4.95 5.61
C THR A 46 3.10 -3.91 5.49
N VAL A 47 4.16 -4.06 6.27
CA VAL A 47 5.35 -3.20 6.15
C VAL A 47 6.13 -3.62 4.92
N LEU A 48 6.23 -2.73 3.94
CA LEU A 48 6.85 -3.00 2.64
C LEU A 48 8.34 -2.72 2.65
N ASP A 49 8.75 -1.63 3.32
CA ASP A 49 10.12 -1.14 3.30
C ASP A 49 10.38 -0.18 4.48
N ARG A 50 11.66 0.11 4.73
CA ARG A 50 12.12 1.13 5.67
C ARG A 50 13.09 2.04 4.94
N LEU A 51 12.82 3.35 4.93
CA LEU A 51 13.65 4.29 4.16
C LEU A 51 15.07 4.35 4.72
N THR A 52 16.07 4.26 3.83
CA THR A 52 17.50 4.32 4.19
C THR A 52 17.92 5.71 4.66
N VAL A 53 17.31 6.77 4.12
CA VAL A 53 17.57 8.17 4.50
C VAL A 53 16.93 8.57 5.82
N ASN A 54 15.84 7.90 6.22
CA ASN A 54 15.18 8.06 7.51
C ASN A 54 14.70 6.71 8.03
N ASN A 55 15.53 6.05 8.85
CA ASN A 55 15.23 4.75 9.44
C ASN A 55 14.01 4.74 10.38
N SER A 56 13.43 5.89 10.70
CA SER A 56 12.19 5.96 11.49
C SER A 56 10.94 5.81 10.61
N LEU A 57 11.06 6.04 9.30
CA LEU A 57 9.95 6.05 8.36
C LEU A 57 9.81 4.69 7.68
N PHE A 58 8.63 4.08 7.85
CA PHE A 58 8.25 2.82 7.25
C PHE A 58 7.24 3.03 6.14
N MET A 59 7.36 2.26 5.07
CA MET A 59 6.33 2.16 4.02
C MET A 59 5.37 1.04 4.38
N VAL A 60 4.07 1.34 4.40
CA VAL A 60 3.03 0.39 4.81
C VAL A 60 1.90 0.38 3.78
N LYS A 61 1.52 -0.81 3.31
CA LYS A 61 0.26 -1.04 2.59
C LYS A 61 -0.81 -1.44 3.59
N TYR A 62 -1.85 -0.62 3.77
CA TYR A 62 -2.99 -0.99 4.61
C TYR A 62 -4.02 -1.82 3.84
N ASP A 63 -4.74 -2.65 4.58
CA ASP A 63 -5.80 -3.52 4.03
C ASP A 63 -6.97 -2.66 3.55
N GLY A 64 -7.45 -2.91 2.33
CA GLY A 64 -8.57 -2.17 1.73
C GLY A 64 -8.22 -0.77 1.18
N PHE A 65 -6.94 -0.37 1.20
CA PHE A 65 -6.49 0.92 0.65
C PHE A 65 -5.40 0.71 -0.39
N ASP A 66 -5.52 1.32 -1.56
CA ASP A 66 -4.57 1.10 -2.66
C ASP A 66 -3.27 1.91 -2.53
N CYS A 67 -3.32 3.02 -1.78
CA CYS A 67 -2.16 3.85 -1.50
C CYS A 67 -1.14 3.16 -0.59
N VAL A 68 0.12 3.53 -0.77
CA VAL A 68 1.23 3.17 0.11
C VAL A 68 1.52 4.34 1.03
N TYR A 69 1.57 4.08 2.33
CA TYR A 69 1.70 5.11 3.36
C TYR A 69 3.10 5.13 3.96
N GLY A 70 3.70 6.31 4.09
CA GLY A 70 4.91 6.53 4.88
C GLY A 70 4.56 6.93 6.30
N ILE A 71 4.98 6.15 7.29
CA ILE A 71 4.60 6.35 8.70
C ILE A 71 5.76 6.09 9.66
N GLU A 72 5.94 6.97 10.63
CA GLU A 72 6.92 6.79 11.71
C GLU A 72 6.32 5.97 12.85
N LEU A 73 6.16 4.65 12.63
CA LEU A 73 5.41 3.72 13.49
C LEU A 73 5.75 3.80 15.00
N PHE A 74 6.99 4.16 15.34
CA PHE A 74 7.49 4.21 16.72
C PHE A 74 7.59 5.63 17.30
N LYS A 75 7.38 6.68 16.48
CA LYS A 75 7.54 8.08 16.89
C LYS A 75 6.26 8.90 16.77
N ASP A 76 5.37 8.54 15.84
CA ASP A 76 4.13 9.27 15.62
C ASP A 76 3.17 9.06 16.81
N ALA A 77 2.84 10.15 17.52
CA ALA A 77 1.96 10.12 18.68
C ALA A 77 0.53 9.68 18.37
N ARG A 78 0.12 9.69 17.10
CA ARG A 78 -1.18 9.19 16.65
C ARG A 78 -1.21 7.66 16.64
N VAL A 79 -0.05 7.01 16.53
CA VAL A 79 0.09 5.55 16.54
C VAL A 79 0.12 5.04 17.98
N SER A 80 -0.69 4.05 18.28
CA SER A 80 -0.69 3.35 19.58
C SER A 80 -1.02 1.88 19.40
N ASN A 81 -0.71 1.05 20.41
CA ASN A 81 -0.97 -0.40 20.37
C ASN A 81 -0.42 -1.11 19.12
N LEU A 82 0.79 -0.72 18.67
CA LEU A 82 1.47 -1.40 17.56
C LEU A 82 1.81 -2.84 17.95
N GLN A 83 1.40 -3.79 17.12
CA GLN A 83 1.63 -5.22 17.31
C GLN A 83 1.98 -5.85 15.97
N VAL A 84 2.85 -6.86 16.02
CA VAL A 84 3.13 -7.73 14.87
C VAL A 84 2.15 -8.89 14.88
N LEU A 85 1.50 -9.11 13.75
CA LEU A 85 0.60 -10.23 13.52
C LEU A 85 1.42 -11.45 13.09
N THR A 86 1.04 -12.63 13.57
CA THR A 86 1.62 -13.93 13.15
C THR A 86 1.15 -14.39 11.77
N GLU A 87 0.11 -13.73 11.24
CA GLU A 87 -0.34 -13.91 9.86
C GLU A 87 0.80 -13.56 8.88
N LYS A 88 1.06 -14.46 7.93
CA LYS A 88 2.04 -14.21 6.88
C LYS A 88 1.39 -13.45 5.73
N VAL A 89 2.17 -12.60 5.06
CA VAL A 89 1.76 -11.96 3.81
C VAL A 89 1.44 -13.04 2.78
N VAL A 90 0.19 -13.08 2.32
CA VAL A 90 -0.25 -14.05 1.32
C VAL A 90 0.21 -13.58 -0.06
N ASN A 91 1.32 -14.14 -0.54
CA ASN A 91 1.71 -14.00 -1.93
C ASN A 91 1.09 -15.14 -2.74
N ASN A 92 -0.16 -14.98 -3.18
CA ASN A 92 -0.74 -15.87 -4.18
C ASN A 92 0.07 -15.75 -5.45
N LYS A 93 0.86 -16.77 -5.82
CA LYS A 93 1.71 -16.72 -7.03
C LYS A 93 0.87 -16.38 -8.25
N ILE A 94 0.86 -15.12 -8.67
CA ILE A 94 0.40 -14.76 -10.00
C ILE A 94 1.47 -15.32 -10.92
N LYS A 95 1.07 -16.26 -11.78
CA LYS A 95 1.93 -16.75 -12.86
C LYS A 95 1.98 -15.64 -13.91
N VAL A 96 2.81 -14.63 -13.67
CA VAL A 96 3.27 -13.73 -14.73
C VAL A 96 4.05 -14.62 -15.69
N PRO A 97 3.59 -14.81 -16.94
CA PRO A 97 4.31 -15.59 -17.93
C PRO A 97 5.75 -15.08 -18.11
N HIS A 98 6.68 -15.95 -18.50
CA HIS A 98 8.07 -15.53 -18.73
C HIS A 98 8.20 -14.58 -19.94
N ASP A 99 7.24 -14.65 -20.86
CA ASP A 99 7.06 -13.82 -22.04
C ASP A 99 6.10 -12.64 -21.79
N ALA A 100 5.72 -12.39 -20.53
CA ALA A 100 4.90 -11.25 -20.18
C ALA A 100 5.57 -9.93 -20.58
N GLU A 101 4.77 -9.01 -21.12
CA GLU A 101 5.20 -7.66 -21.39
C GLU A 101 5.76 -7.00 -20.11
N GLU A 102 6.91 -6.35 -20.23
CA GLU A 102 7.53 -5.68 -19.11
C GLU A 102 6.80 -4.36 -18.82
N LEU A 103 5.95 -4.38 -17.78
CA LEU A 103 5.20 -3.20 -17.36
C LEU A 103 6.10 -2.15 -16.68
N VAL A 104 7.18 -2.57 -16.05
CA VAL A 104 8.07 -1.69 -15.25
C VAL A 104 8.67 -0.58 -16.12
N GLY A 105 8.60 0.66 -15.63
CA GLY A 105 9.08 1.84 -16.34
C GLY A 105 8.24 2.25 -17.56
N LYS A 106 7.10 1.60 -17.80
CA LYS A 106 6.15 2.00 -18.84
C LYS A 106 5.15 3.01 -18.30
N ALA A 107 4.83 3.98 -19.15
CA ALA A 107 3.67 4.81 -18.94
C ALA A 107 2.42 4.10 -19.45
N VAL A 108 1.34 4.26 -18.70
CA VAL A 108 0.12 3.47 -18.82
C VAL A 108 -1.12 4.35 -18.69
N GLU A 109 -2.21 3.87 -19.26
CA GLU A 109 -3.56 4.35 -19.02
C GLU A 109 -4.30 3.26 -18.24
N HIS A 110 -4.76 3.60 -17.04
CA HIS A 110 -5.46 2.70 -16.13
C HIS A 110 -6.92 3.12 -16.05
N LEU A 111 -7.82 2.20 -16.37
CA LEU A 111 -9.26 2.39 -16.34
C LEU A 111 -9.81 1.99 -14.96
N PHE A 112 -10.57 2.89 -14.36
CA PHE A 112 -11.29 2.64 -13.13
C PHE A 112 -12.79 2.78 -13.38
N GLU A 113 -13.56 1.77 -13.02
CA GLU A 113 -15.02 1.84 -13.05
C GLU A 113 -15.53 2.58 -11.81
N LYS A 114 -16.37 3.60 -12.02
CA LYS A 114 -17.09 4.30 -10.95
C LYS A 114 -18.33 3.52 -10.53
N GLU A 115 -18.94 3.94 -9.41
CA GLU A 115 -20.20 3.39 -8.89
C GLU A 115 -21.39 3.51 -9.88
N ASP A 116 -21.36 4.48 -10.79
CA ASP A 116 -22.36 4.69 -11.84
C ASP A 116 -22.10 3.86 -13.12
N GLY A 117 -21.02 3.08 -13.15
CA GLY A 117 -20.57 2.29 -14.30
C GLY A 117 -19.76 3.09 -15.34
N GLU A 118 -19.51 4.40 -15.12
CA GLU A 118 -18.62 5.16 -15.99
C GLU A 118 -17.16 4.77 -15.77
N LYS A 119 -16.42 4.53 -16.85
CA LYS A 119 -14.97 4.30 -16.78
C LYS A 119 -14.21 5.62 -16.80
N ASN A 120 -13.32 5.81 -15.84
CA ASN A 120 -12.35 6.90 -15.79
C ASN A 120 -10.97 6.42 -16.23
N GLU A 121 -10.34 7.15 -17.12
CA GLU A 121 -8.97 6.91 -17.54
C GLU A 121 -7.97 7.75 -16.72
N TRP A 122 -6.98 7.05 -16.17
CA TRP A 122 -5.90 7.64 -15.38
C TRP A 122 -4.55 7.33 -16.02
N ARG A 123 -3.86 8.40 -16.44
CA ARG A 123 -2.50 8.30 -16.97
C ARG A 123 -1.50 8.24 -15.83
N GLY A 124 -0.57 7.30 -15.93
CA GLY A 124 0.42 7.04 -14.90
C GLY A 124 1.67 6.38 -15.42
N MET A 125 2.57 6.06 -14.50
CA MET A 125 3.83 5.38 -14.75
C MET A 125 3.96 4.21 -13.79
N VAL A 126 4.16 3.01 -14.33
CA VAL A 126 4.49 1.84 -13.52
C VAL A 126 5.93 2.00 -13.07
N LEU A 127 6.10 2.08 -11.75
CA LEU A 127 7.40 2.33 -11.18
C LEU A 127 8.17 1.01 -11.11
N SER A 128 7.88 0.16 -10.13
CA SER A 128 8.64 -1.06 -9.92
C SER A 128 7.75 -2.14 -9.36
N ARG A 129 8.22 -3.38 -9.42
CA ARG A 129 7.57 -4.49 -8.72
C ARG A 129 7.72 -4.30 -7.21
N ALA A 130 6.67 -4.59 -6.43
CA ALA A 130 6.75 -4.51 -4.98
C ALA A 130 7.64 -5.67 -4.45
N PRO A 131 8.64 -5.38 -3.59
CA PRO A 131 9.65 -6.38 -3.19
C PRO A 131 9.07 -7.46 -2.29
N ILE A 132 8.14 -7.09 -1.40
CA ILE A 132 7.50 -8.02 -0.46
C ILE A 132 6.28 -8.67 -1.11
N MET A 133 5.37 -7.86 -1.66
CA MET A 133 4.15 -8.33 -2.30
C MET A 133 4.40 -8.56 -3.78
N THR A 134 5.08 -9.65 -4.11
CA THR A 134 5.69 -9.88 -5.43
C THR A 134 4.71 -9.92 -6.61
N ASN A 135 3.40 -9.87 -6.41
CA ASN A 135 2.43 -9.80 -7.50
C ASN A 135 1.82 -8.41 -7.68
N TRP A 136 2.34 -7.45 -6.93
CA TRP A 136 1.89 -6.08 -6.93
C TRP A 136 2.97 -5.19 -7.53
N TYR A 137 2.54 -4.10 -8.13
CA TYR A 137 3.38 -3.11 -8.77
C TYR A 137 3.13 -1.76 -8.11
N TYR A 138 4.20 -1.01 -7.91
CA TYR A 138 4.12 0.41 -7.59
C TYR A 138 3.78 1.20 -8.84
N ILE A 139 2.84 2.12 -8.73
CA ILE A 139 2.39 3.01 -9.80
C ILE A 139 2.11 4.39 -9.23
N THR A 140 2.24 5.41 -10.05
CA THR A 140 1.85 6.79 -9.74
C THR A 140 1.07 7.37 -10.91
N TYR A 141 0.24 8.38 -10.67
CA TYR A 141 -0.59 9.02 -11.69
C TYR A 141 -0.25 10.49 -11.85
N GLU A 142 -0.47 11.03 -13.05
CA GLU A 142 -0.20 12.45 -13.34
C GLU A 142 -1.11 13.39 -12.53
N LYS A 143 -2.40 13.04 -12.45
CA LYS A 143 -3.42 13.84 -11.76
C LYS A 143 -3.31 13.74 -10.24
N ASP A 144 -2.70 12.67 -9.74
CA ASP A 144 -2.48 12.44 -8.32
C ASP A 144 -1.14 11.72 -8.10
N PRO A 145 -0.04 12.47 -7.89
CA PRO A 145 1.32 11.93 -7.83
C PRO A 145 1.63 11.28 -6.48
N VAL A 146 0.75 10.40 -6.02
CA VAL A 146 0.89 9.57 -4.83
C VAL A 146 1.38 8.18 -5.23
N LEU A 147 2.06 7.48 -4.31
CA LEU A 147 2.49 6.11 -4.53
C LEU A 147 1.33 5.14 -4.30
N TYR A 148 0.84 4.53 -5.37
CA TYR A 148 -0.16 3.47 -5.37
C TYR A 148 0.48 2.10 -5.53
N MET A 149 -0.26 1.06 -5.16
CA MET A 149 0.15 -0.32 -5.37
C MET A 149 -1.03 -1.18 -5.80
N TYR A 150 -0.94 -1.81 -6.98
CA TYR A 150 -1.99 -2.62 -7.61
C TYR A 150 -1.46 -3.92 -8.20
N GLN A 151 -2.35 -4.88 -8.49
CA GLN A 151 -2.02 -6.12 -9.21
C GLN A 151 -2.11 -5.93 -10.73
N LEU A 152 -1.35 -4.96 -11.26
CA LEU A 152 -1.43 -4.45 -12.64
C LEU A 152 -1.40 -5.50 -13.77
N TRP A 153 -0.88 -6.70 -13.50
CA TRP A 153 -0.87 -7.76 -14.50
C TRP A 153 -2.26 -8.35 -14.75
N ASP A 154 -3.12 -8.37 -13.72
CA ASP A 154 -4.51 -8.80 -13.88
C ASP A 154 -5.28 -7.70 -14.64
N ASP A 155 -5.10 -6.44 -14.26
CA ASP A 155 -5.69 -5.28 -14.96
C ASP A 155 -5.29 -5.22 -16.44
N TYR A 156 -4.03 -5.55 -16.76
CA TYR A 156 -3.54 -5.64 -18.14
C TYR A 156 -4.21 -6.76 -18.93
N LYS A 157 -4.43 -7.92 -18.31
CA LYS A 157 -5.11 -9.06 -18.95
C LYS A 157 -6.59 -8.81 -19.18
N ASP A 158 -7.23 -8.13 -18.25
CA ASP A 158 -8.66 -7.80 -18.32
C ASP A 158 -8.93 -6.61 -19.24
N GLY A 159 -7.87 -5.92 -19.69
CA GLY A 159 -7.94 -4.81 -20.63
C GLY A 159 -8.21 -3.45 -19.97
N ASP A 160 -8.16 -3.39 -18.64
CA ASP A 160 -8.31 -2.16 -17.86
C ASP A 160 -6.96 -1.43 -17.68
N LEU A 161 -5.84 -2.02 -18.08
CA LEU A 161 -4.53 -1.35 -18.16
C LEU A 161 -3.95 -1.41 -19.58
N ARG A 162 -3.64 -0.25 -20.16
CA ARG A 162 -3.01 -0.13 -21.48
C ARG A 162 -1.65 0.56 -21.40
N ILE A 163 -0.63 -0.02 -22.03
CA ILE A 163 0.68 0.62 -22.19
C ILE A 163 0.59 1.71 -23.27
N LEU A 164 1.05 2.91 -22.94
CA LEU A 164 1.09 4.03 -23.86
C LEU A 164 2.41 4.03 -24.68
N PRO A 165 2.38 4.40 -25.97
CA PRO A 165 3.60 4.51 -26.77
C PRO A 165 4.59 5.54 -26.21
N GLU A 166 5.90 5.27 -26.27
CA GLU A 166 6.93 6.18 -25.75
C GLU A 166 6.87 7.60 -26.35
N ALA A 167 6.40 7.72 -27.59
CA ALA A 167 6.22 9.02 -28.26
C ALA A 167 5.22 9.93 -27.55
N GLU A 168 4.21 9.35 -26.90
CA GLU A 168 3.16 10.06 -26.17
C GLU A 168 3.58 10.40 -24.72
N ASN A 169 4.63 9.75 -24.22
CA ASN A 169 5.05 9.80 -22.82
C ASN A 169 6.35 10.61 -22.60
N LYS A 170 6.79 11.38 -23.60
CA LYS A 170 8.04 12.15 -23.51
C LYS A 170 8.11 13.11 -22.31
N HIS A 171 6.96 13.60 -21.84
CA HIS A 171 6.90 14.48 -20.67
C HIS A 171 7.05 13.71 -19.33
N LEU A 172 6.82 12.40 -19.33
CA LEU A 172 6.96 11.55 -18.14
C LEU A 172 8.38 11.00 -17.96
N LEU A 173 9.22 11.10 -18.99
CA LEU A 173 10.62 10.71 -18.95
C LEU A 173 11.48 11.94 -18.60
N PRO A 174 12.52 11.80 -17.77
CA PRO A 174 13.46 12.89 -17.52
C PRO A 174 14.05 13.41 -18.83
N ALA A 175 13.94 14.73 -19.08
CA ALA A 175 14.38 15.37 -20.33
C ALA A 175 15.89 15.19 -20.62
N ASP A 176 16.69 14.93 -19.58
CA ASP A 176 18.14 14.77 -19.65
C ASP A 176 18.61 13.30 -19.75
N ARG A 177 17.70 12.35 -20.01
CA ARG A 177 18.05 10.92 -20.12
C ARG A 177 19.13 10.73 -21.18
N LYS A 178 20.31 10.27 -20.75
CA LYS A 178 21.37 9.87 -21.68
C LYS A 178 20.98 8.55 -22.35
N PRO A 179 21.19 8.39 -23.66
CA PRO A 179 21.03 7.09 -24.32
C PRO A 179 21.94 6.06 -23.61
N GLY A 180 21.34 5.07 -22.95
CA GLY A 180 22.06 4.04 -22.17
C GLY A 180 21.88 4.10 -20.65
N GLU A 181 21.15 5.08 -20.10
CA GLU A 181 20.75 5.07 -18.69
C GLU A 181 19.65 4.02 -18.45
N GLU A 182 19.91 3.13 -17.49
CA GLU A 182 19.06 1.98 -17.16
C GLU A 182 17.73 2.46 -16.55
N ILE A 183 16.62 1.99 -17.14
CA ILE A 183 15.26 2.43 -16.77
C ILE A 183 14.98 2.16 -15.29
N GLU A 184 15.46 1.04 -14.76
CA GLU A 184 15.30 0.69 -13.33
C GLU A 184 15.94 1.73 -12.38
N SER A 185 17.08 2.32 -12.78
CA SER A 185 17.76 3.34 -11.97
C SER A 185 16.94 4.63 -11.89
N LEU A 186 16.42 5.08 -13.03
CA LEU A 186 15.56 6.27 -13.12
C LEU A 186 14.25 6.07 -12.37
N VAL A 187 13.67 4.88 -12.45
CA VAL A 187 12.48 4.54 -11.68
C VAL A 187 12.79 4.51 -10.18
N GLY A 188 13.91 3.93 -9.77
CA GLY A 188 14.36 3.95 -8.38
C GLY A 188 14.48 5.38 -7.84
N LEU A 189 15.03 6.29 -8.64
CA LEU A 189 15.12 7.72 -8.33
C LEU A 189 13.74 8.38 -8.28
N LEU A 190 12.86 8.10 -9.24
CA LEU A 190 11.49 8.65 -9.27
C LEU A 190 10.68 8.16 -8.07
N LYS A 191 10.77 6.88 -7.71
CA LYS A 191 10.16 6.32 -6.49
C LYS A 191 10.70 7.02 -5.25
N SER A 192 12.01 7.20 -5.15
CA SER A 192 12.65 7.92 -4.04
C SER A 192 12.19 9.37 -3.95
N MET A 193 12.10 10.06 -5.11
CA MET A 193 11.63 11.44 -5.21
C MET A 193 10.16 11.57 -4.80
N ILE A 194 9.28 10.69 -5.30
CA ILE A 194 7.86 10.67 -4.92
C ILE A 194 7.73 10.42 -3.42
N LEU A 195 8.44 9.45 -2.87
CA LEU A 195 8.44 9.18 -1.42
C LEU A 195 8.92 10.40 -0.61
N TYR A 196 9.96 11.08 -1.08
CA TYR A 196 10.48 12.28 -0.43
C TYR A 196 9.51 13.47 -0.54
N GLU A 197 8.91 13.71 -1.71
CA GLU A 197 7.91 14.76 -1.90
C GLU A 197 6.64 14.48 -1.09
N CYS A 198 6.11 13.26 -1.13
CA CYS A 198 4.95 12.83 -0.35
C CYS A 198 5.21 12.98 1.17
N TRP A 199 6.45 12.78 1.62
CA TRP A 199 6.86 13.04 3.00
C TRP A 199 7.00 14.54 3.31
N SER A 200 7.72 15.29 2.45
CA SER A 200 8.04 16.71 2.64
C SER A 200 6.81 17.62 2.58
N LYS A 201 5.88 17.34 1.66
CA LYS A 201 4.63 18.12 1.48
C LYS A 201 3.56 17.81 2.52
N ASN A 202 3.86 17.02 3.56
CA ASN A 202 2.88 16.52 4.54
C ASN A 202 1.72 15.70 3.93
N THR A 203 1.72 15.38 2.64
CA THR A 203 0.65 14.62 1.98
C THR A 203 0.49 13.23 2.61
N LEU A 204 1.58 12.56 3.01
CA LEU A 204 1.53 11.30 3.78
C LEU A 204 1.06 11.47 5.22
N ARG A 205 1.31 12.62 5.86
CA ARG A 205 0.77 12.92 7.19
C ARG A 205 -0.73 13.26 7.15
N THR A 206 -1.21 13.69 5.98
CA THR A 206 -2.55 14.28 5.75
C THR A 206 -3.51 13.26 5.12
N LEU A 207 -3.02 12.23 4.41
CA LEU A 207 -3.84 11.13 3.87
C LEU A 207 -4.48 10.22 4.93
N MET A 208 -4.04 10.30 6.19
CA MET A 208 -4.77 9.70 7.31
C MET A 208 -5.83 10.66 7.90
N GLY A 209 -5.75 11.96 7.60
CA GLY A 209 -6.47 13.05 8.28
C GLY A 209 -7.42 13.92 7.46
N THR A 210 -7.39 13.81 6.13
CA THR A 210 -8.33 14.48 5.23
C THR A 210 -8.57 13.63 3.99
N TYR A 211 -9.85 13.27 3.81
CA TYR A 211 -10.47 12.95 2.52
C TYR A 211 -9.78 11.89 1.65
N VAL A 212 -10.23 10.65 1.81
CA VAL A 212 -10.60 9.83 0.65
C VAL A 212 -12.11 10.06 0.47
N PRO A 213 -12.59 10.84 -0.52
CA PRO A 213 -13.98 10.73 -0.91
C PRO A 213 -14.16 9.38 -1.61
N ALA A 214 -15.06 8.58 -1.06
CA ALA A 214 -15.78 7.49 -1.72
C ALA A 214 -14.93 6.43 -2.45
N LEU A 215 -14.46 5.44 -1.69
CA LEU A 215 -14.76 4.03 -1.96
C LEU A 215 -14.86 3.33 -0.60
N ARG A 216 -15.84 3.77 0.21
CA ARG A 216 -16.27 3.05 1.40
C ARG A 216 -17.50 2.25 1.02
N THR A 217 -17.32 0.97 0.77
CA THR A 217 -18.38 -0.03 0.96
C THR A 217 -18.75 -0.05 2.44
N GLU A 218 -19.71 0.78 2.83
CA GLU A 218 -20.45 0.58 4.07
C GLU A 218 -21.59 -0.41 3.75
N GLU A 219 -21.40 -1.70 4.06
CA GLU A 219 -22.55 -2.53 4.38
C GLU A 219 -23.04 -2.14 5.78
N PRO A 220 -24.36 -2.10 5.97
CA PRO A 220 -24.91 -2.91 7.02
C PRO A 220 -26.01 -3.82 6.50
N HIS A 221 -25.76 -5.11 6.72
CA HIS A 221 -26.72 -6.18 6.85
C HIS A 221 -28.16 -5.74 7.18
N GLY A 222 -29.10 -6.32 6.43
CA GLY A 222 -30.49 -6.33 6.82
C GLY A 222 -30.67 -6.98 8.20
N GLN A 223 -31.54 -6.36 8.99
CA GLN A 223 -32.38 -7.06 9.95
C GLN A 223 -33.79 -6.54 9.77
N ASP A 224 -34.62 -7.35 9.09
CA ASP A 224 -36.02 -7.47 9.44
C ASP A 224 -36.11 -7.84 10.92
N GLN A 225 -36.92 -7.10 11.67
CA GLN A 225 -37.78 -7.67 12.69
C GLN A 225 -38.89 -6.67 13.04
N LEU A 226 -40.11 -7.22 13.00
CA LEU A 226 -41.41 -6.69 13.40
C LEU A 226 -41.41 -6.06 14.79
#